data_AF-L8JXF8-F1
#
_entry.id   AF-L8JXF8-F1
#
_cell.length_a   1.000
_cell.length_b   1.000
_cell.length_c   1.000
_cell.angle_alpha   90.00
_cell.angle_beta   90.00
_cell.angle_gamma   90.00
#
_symmetry.space_group_name_H-M   'P 1'
#
loop_
_entity.id
_entity.type
_entity.pdbx_description
1 polymer ?
#
loop_
_entity_poly.entity_id
_entity_poly.type
_entity_poly.pdbx_seq_one_letter_code
_entity_poly.pdbx_strand_id
1 'polypeptide(L)' 'MGFFKQLFSPKRQRIIETVRNYYDGKTTSIPYSAEEIREAIAWVKKSNIEKKEMLIEKLTMAELIVKKATSK' A
#
# COMPACT_ATOMS: atom_id res chain seq x y z
N MET A 1 -22.51 18.20 -3.08
CA MET A 1 -21.59 17.05 -2.93
C MET A 1 -20.30 17.53 -2.28
N GLY A 2 -20.07 17.14 -1.02
CA GLY A 2 -19.01 17.68 -0.18
C GLY A 2 -17.61 17.19 -0.57
N PHE A 3 -16.76 18.13 -0.97
CA PHE A 3 -15.32 17.99 -1.14
C PHE A 3 -14.64 17.74 0.22
N PHE A 4 -14.57 16.49 0.69
CA PHE A 4 -13.60 16.12 1.73
C PHE A 4 -12.23 15.91 1.08
N LYS A 5 -11.54 17.03 0.81
CA LYS A 5 -10.06 17.08 0.74
C LYS A 5 -9.52 16.85 2.16
N GLN A 6 -9.72 15.64 2.69
CA GLN A 6 -8.86 15.13 3.75
C GLN A 6 -7.45 15.07 3.15
N LEU A 7 -6.40 15.32 3.94
CA LEU A 7 -5.00 15.31 3.51
C LEU A 7 -4.57 13.91 3.01
N PHE A 8 -5.04 13.56 1.80
CA PHE A 8 -4.72 12.35 1.07
C PHE A 8 -3.36 12.59 0.42
N SER A 9 -2.34 11.86 0.84
CA SER A 9 -1.14 11.78 0.02
C SER A 9 -1.49 10.83 -1.13
N PRO A 10 -1.72 11.32 -2.37
CA PRO A 10 -2.16 10.49 -3.49
C PRO A 10 -1.18 9.34 -3.77
N LYS A 11 0.08 9.55 -3.40
CA LYS A 11 1.14 8.53 -3.45
C LYS A 11 0.80 7.30 -2.61
N ARG A 12 0.37 7.47 -1.36
CA ARG A 12 0.08 6.35 -0.43
C ARG A 12 -1.16 5.56 -0.87
N GLN A 13 -2.19 6.24 -1.36
CA GLN A 13 -3.35 5.57 -1.94
C GLN A 13 -2.98 4.76 -3.18
N ARG A 14 -2.16 5.31 -4.09
CA ARG A 14 -1.66 4.57 -5.26
C ARG A 14 -0.86 3.34 -4.88
N ILE A 15 -0.04 3.40 -3.82
CA ILE A 15 0.68 2.24 -3.31
C ILE A 15 -0.31 1.17 -2.84
N ILE A 16 -1.30 1.54 -2.03
CA ILE A 16 -2.33 0.61 -1.54
C ILE A 16 -3.11 -0.01 -2.71
N GLU A 17 -3.52 0.79 -3.68
CA GLU A 17 -4.25 0.34 -4.86
C GLU A 17 -3.40 -0.61 -5.71
N THR A 18 -2.12 -0.30 -5.93
CA THR A 18 -1.20 -1.14 -6.68
C THR A 18 -0.97 -2.47 -5.98
N VAL A 19 -0.79 -2.47 -4.66
CA VAL A 19 -0.66 -3.70 -3.88
C VAL A 19 -1.95 -4.53 -3.98
N ARG A 20 -3.12 -3.89 -3.92
CA ARG A 20 -4.39 -4.60 -4.15
C ARG A 20 -4.46 -5.19 -5.55
N ASN A 21 -4.12 -4.42 -6.57
CA ASN A 21 -4.08 -4.86 -7.96
C ASN A 21 -3.11 -6.03 -8.15
N TYR A 22 -2.00 -6.08 -7.41
CA TYR A 22 -1.04 -7.17 -7.47
C TYR A 22 -1.68 -8.49 -6.99
N TYR A 23 -2.36 -8.46 -5.84
CA TYR A 23 -3.09 -9.63 -5.33
C TYR A 23 -4.34 -9.97 -6.14
N ASP A 24 -4.92 -9.01 -6.85
CA ASP A 24 -6.06 -9.20 -7.76
C ASP A 24 -5.63 -9.75 -9.13
N GLY A 25 -4.32 -9.89 -9.39
CA GLY A 25 -3.77 -10.32 -10.67
C GLY A 25 -3.80 -9.25 -11.78
N LYS A 26 -4.18 -8.01 -11.45
CA LYS A 26 -4.21 -6.87 -12.38
C LYS A 26 -2.84 -6.26 -12.66
N THR A 27 -1.88 -6.42 -11.75
CA THR A 27 -0.48 -6.08 -11.99
C THR A 27 0.42 -7.23 -11.57
N THR A 28 1.51 -7.43 -12.31
CA THR A 28 2.50 -8.49 -12.07
C THR A 28 3.66 -8.03 -11.21
N SER A 29 3.76 -6.73 -10.92
CA SER A 29 4.85 -6.15 -10.13
C SER A 29 4.36 -5.01 -9.26
N ILE A 30 5.14 -4.71 -8.22
CA ILE A 30 4.91 -3.61 -7.29
C ILE A 30 6.06 -2.63 -7.51
N PRO A 31 5.88 -1.58 -8.35
CA PRO A 31 6.93 -0.61 -8.71
C PRO A 31 7.17 0.42 -7.59
N TYR A 32 7.24 -0.05 -6.35
CA TYR A 32 7.49 0.77 -5.16
C TYR A 32 8.55 0.10 -4.31
N SER A 33 9.36 0.89 -3.61
CA SER A 33 10.35 0.36 -2.69
C SER A 33 9.70 -0.18 -1.41
N ALA A 34 10.41 -1.06 -0.70
CA ALA A 34 9.96 -1.55 0.60
C ALA A 34 9.73 -0.39 1.60
N GLU A 35 10.50 0.69 1.50
CA GLU A 35 10.33 1.90 2.32
C GLU A 35 9.02 2.62 2.01
N GLU A 36 8.67 2.79 0.74
CA GLU A 36 7.41 3.43 0.33
C GLU A 36 6.19 2.62 0.80
N ILE A 37 6.26 1.29 0.72
CA ILE A 37 5.23 0.39 1.22
C ILE A 37 5.11 0.50 2.74
N ARG A 38 6.23 0.59 3.46
CA ARG A 38 6.25 0.80 4.91
C ARG A 38 5.61 2.14 5.32
N GLU A 39 5.86 3.21 4.57
CA GLU A 39 5.20 4.49 4.80
C GLU A 39 3.68 4.39 4.61
N ALA A 40 3.23 3.63 3.60
CA ALA A 40 1.81 3.35 3.38
C ALA A 40 1.21 2.55 4.55
N ILE A 41 1.90 1.52 5.06
CA ILE A 41 1.47 0.76 6.24
C ILE A 41 1.32 1.67 7.46
N ALA A 42 2.31 2.50 7.74
CA ALA A 42 2.29 3.43 8.88
C ALA A 42 1.13 4.42 8.77
N TRP A 43 0.79 4.85 7.56
CA TRP A 43 -0.37 5.69 7.32
C TRP A 43 -1.67 4.93 7.54
N VAL A 44 -1.84 3.73 6.97
CA VAL A 44 -3.04 2.89 7.19
C VAL A 44 -3.26 2.59 8.67
N LYS A 45 -2.19 2.37 9.44
CA LYS A 45 -2.26 2.18 10.91
C LYS A 45 -2.81 3.40 11.64
N LYS A 46 -2.46 4.61 11.18
CA LYS A 46 -2.93 5.88 11.77
C LYS A 46 -4.29 6.33 11.22
N SER A 47 -4.71 5.81 10.08
CA SER A 47 -5.98 6.14 9.44
C SER A 47 -7.12 5.26 9.95
N ASN A 48 -8.31 5.85 10.09
CA ASN A 48 -9.52 5.10 10.44
C ASN A 48 -10.17 4.54 9.16
N ILE A 49 -9.61 3.44 8.64
CA ILE A 49 -10.06 2.76 7.42
C ILE A 49 -10.72 1.44 7.80
N GLU A 50 -11.87 1.15 7.21
CA GLU A 50 -12.51 -0.16 7.34
C GLU A 50 -11.60 -1.27 6.76
N LYS A 51 -11.51 -2.41 7.46
CA LYS A 51 -10.64 -3.53 7.08
C LYS A 51 -9.14 -3.18 7.07
N LYS A 52 -8.71 -2.24 7.93
CA LYS A 52 -7.29 -1.84 8.08
C LYS A 52 -6.34 -3.02 8.29
N GLU A 53 -6.74 -4.02 9.06
CA GLU A 53 -5.88 -5.17 9.37
C GLU A 53 -5.54 -5.98 8.11
N MET A 54 -6.54 -6.30 7.31
CA MET A 54 -6.35 -6.99 6.03
C MET A 54 -5.50 -6.17 5.05
N LEU A 55 -5.65 -4.84 5.05
CA LEU A 55 -4.81 -3.96 4.22
C LEU A 55 -3.36 -3.97 4.69
N ILE A 56 -3.12 -3.89 5.99
CA ILE A 56 -1.77 -3.94 6.58
C ILE A 56 -1.10 -5.28 6.25
N GLU A 57 -1.82 -6.39 6.34
CA GLU A 57 -1.29 -7.72 6.01
C GLU A 57 -0.83 -7.80 4.54
N LYS A 58 -1.70 -7.41 3.60
CA LYS A 58 -1.36 -7.37 2.17
C LYS A 58 -0.16 -6.48 1.87
N LEU A 59 -0.10 -5.31 2.49
CA LEU A 59 1.03 -4.38 2.36
C LEU A 59 2.32 -4.96 2.96
N THR A 60 2.25 -5.65 4.10
CA THR A 60 3.42 -6.26 4.74
C THR A 60 3.99 -7.40 3.89
N MET A 61 3.11 -8.24 3.33
CA MET A 61 3.54 -9.28 2.39
C MET A 61 4.16 -8.67 1.12
N ALA A 62 3.58 -7.59 0.60
CA ALA A 62 4.17 -6.84 -0.51
C ALA A 62 5.55 -6.26 -0.18
N GLU A 63 5.75 -5.69 1.02
CA GLU A 63 7.06 -5.23 1.50
C GLU A 63 8.09 -6.36 1.47
N LEU A 64 7.73 -7.56 1.94
CA LEU A 64 8.62 -8.73 1.94
C LEU A 64 8.98 -9.19 0.51
N ILE A 65 8.01 -9.21 -0.41
CA ILE A 65 8.24 -9.58 -1.81
C ILE A 65 9.20 -8.60 -2.47
N VAL A 66 8.95 -7.30 -2.33
CA VAL A 66 9.82 -6.25 -2.89
C VAL A 66 11.22 -6.32 -2.27
N LYS A 67 11.33 -6.44 -0.95
CA LYS A 67 12.63 -6.56 -0.27
C LYS A 67 13.43 -7.76 -0.77
N LYS A 68 12.75 -8.90 -1.02
CA LYS A 68 13.38 -10.09 -1.59
C LYS A 68 13.79 -9.90 -3.06
N ALA A 69 13.00 -9.18 -3.85
CA ALA A 69 13.29 -8.89 -5.25
C ALA A 69 14.46 -7.90 -5.43
N THR A 70 14.59 -6.92 -4.53
CA THR A 70 15.63 -5.88 -4.57
C THR A 70 16.96 -6.33 -3.96
N SER A 71 16.99 -7.38 -3.13
CA SER A 71 18.20 -7.86 -2.44
C SER A 71 19.16 -8.69 -3.33
N LYS A 72 19.26 -8.36 -4.62
CA LYS A 72 20.14 -9.00 -5.60
C LYS A 72 21.49 -8.30 -5.71
#